data_AF-A0A4Y2GS93-F1
#
_entry.id   AF-A0A4Y2GS93-F1
#
_cell.length_a   1.000
_cell.length_b   1.000
_cell.length_c   1.000
_cell.angle_alpha   90.00
_cell.angle_beta   90.00
_cell.angle_gamma   90.00
#
_symmetry.space_group_name_H-M   'P 1'
#
loop_
_entity.id
_entity.type
_entity.pdbx_description
1 polymer ?
#
loop_
_entity_poly.entity_id
_entity_poly.type
_entity_poly.pdbx_seq_one_letter_code
_entity_poly.pdbx_strand_id
1 'polypeptide(L)'
;MVFVKFQKEGLFGRQSEEDTDCLIIKSALEIEKELQCVMVVGEDTKRLVIMAASTNSENIFFLKPGKCKAADALYCSATLNIARFPFDVI
;
A
#
# COMPACT_ATOMS: atom_id res chain seq x y z
N MET A 1 -14.33 -15.12 6.54
CA MET A 1 -14.54 -13.96 5.65
C MET A 1 -13.85 -12.73 6.24
N VAL A 2 -12.68 -12.37 5.72
CA VAL A 2 -11.85 -11.27 6.27
C VAL A 2 -12.52 -9.90 6.05
N PHE A 3 -13.19 -9.72 4.92
CA PHE A 3 -13.94 -8.51 4.58
C PHE A 3 -14.99 -8.10 5.63
N VAL A 4 -15.73 -9.08 6.17
CA VAL A 4 -16.75 -8.84 7.20
C VAL A 4 -16.11 -8.42 8.54
N LYS A 5 -14.87 -8.86 8.83
CA LYS A 5 -14.16 -8.43 10.04
C LYS A 5 -13.73 -6.97 9.92
N PHE A 6 -13.19 -6.57 8.77
CA PHE A 6 -12.81 -5.17 8.53
C PHE A 6 -14.00 -4.21 8.58
N GLN A 7 -15.16 -4.59 8.01
CA GLN A 7 -16.37 -3.77 8.14
C GLN A 7 -16.83 -3.59 9.59
N LYS A 8 -16.67 -4.61 10.44
CA LYS A 8 -16.98 -4.50 11.88
C LYS A 8 -16.03 -3.55 12.62
N GLU A 9 -14.82 -3.37 12.11
CA GLU A 9 -13.85 -2.40 12.62
C GLU A 9 -14.00 -1.00 11.98
N GLY A 10 -15.07 -0.79 11.20
CA GLY A 10 -15.35 0.50 10.54
C GLY A 10 -14.50 0.75 9.29
N LEU A 11 -13.78 -0.26 8.80
CA LEU A 11 -12.98 -0.18 7.59
C LEU A 11 -13.84 -0.46 6.36
N PHE A 12 -13.78 0.44 5.38
CA PHE A 12 -14.37 0.23 4.06
C PHE A 12 -13.44 -0.61 3.21
N GLY A 13 -13.99 -1.66 2.58
CA GLY A 13 -13.25 -2.48 1.62
C GLY A 13 -13.86 -2.38 0.24
N ARG A 14 -13.02 -2.46 -0.78
CA ARG A 14 -13.42 -2.68 -2.18
C ARG A 14 -12.96 -4.07 -2.59
N GLN A 15 -13.78 -4.79 -3.37
CA GLN A 15 -13.47 -6.13 -3.87
C GLN A 15 -13.32 -6.07 -5.40
N SER A 16 -12.29 -6.72 -5.94
CA SER A 16 -12.11 -6.91 -7.39
C SER A 16 -12.42 -8.34 -7.77
N GLU A 17 -13.07 -8.53 -8.92
CA GLU A 17 -13.40 -9.84 -9.48
C GLU A 17 -12.28 -10.39 -10.38
N GLU A 18 -11.47 -9.50 -11.00
CA GLU A 18 -10.40 -9.85 -11.94
C GLU A 18 -9.00 -9.53 -11.41
N ASP A 19 -8.68 -8.25 -11.21
CA ASP A 19 -7.35 -7.80 -10.78
C ASP A 19 -7.43 -6.90 -9.54
N THR A 20 -6.90 -7.40 -8.42
CA THR A 20 -6.80 -6.64 -7.18
C THR A 20 -5.74 -5.54 -7.26
N ASP A 21 -4.73 -5.71 -8.10
CA ASP A 21 -3.58 -4.80 -8.18
C ASP A 21 -4.00 -3.49 -8.84
N CYS A 22 -4.70 -3.56 -9.99
CA CYS A 22 -5.29 -2.38 -10.63
C CYS A 22 -6.27 -1.63 -9.71
N LEU A 23 -7.09 -2.35 -8.92
CA LEU A 23 -8.04 -1.73 -7.99
C LEU A 23 -7.32 -0.95 -6.89
N ILE A 24 -6.25 -1.51 -6.33
CA ILE A 24 -5.44 -0.87 -5.29
C ILE A 24 -4.81 0.42 -5.83
N ILE A 25 -4.20 0.36 -7.01
CA ILE A 25 -3.52 1.52 -7.62
C ILE A 25 -4.51 2.62 -7.95
N LYS A 26 -5.63 2.26 -8.58
CA LYS A 26 -6.68 3.23 -8.92
C LYS A 26 -7.25 3.89 -7.68
N SER A 27 -7.52 3.11 -6.62
CA SER A 27 -8.00 3.65 -5.35
C SER A 27 -6.97 4.56 -4.70
N ALA A 28 -5.69 4.19 -4.71
CA ALA A 28 -4.63 5.04 -4.18
C ALA A 28 -4.53 6.38 -4.92
N LEU A 29 -4.68 6.39 -6.24
CA LEU A 29 -4.69 7.61 -7.06
C LEU A 29 -5.95 8.47 -6.86
N GLU A 30 -7.11 7.85 -6.65
CA GLU A 30 -8.33 8.58 -6.30
C GLU A 30 -8.16 9.27 -4.94
N ILE A 31 -7.67 8.54 -3.93
CA ILE A 31 -7.48 9.04 -2.57
C ILE A 31 -6.39 10.10 -2.51
N GLU A 32 -5.30 9.95 -3.28
CA GLU A 32 -4.19 10.92 -3.31
C GLU A 32 -4.61 12.29 -3.86
N LYS A 33 -5.66 12.37 -4.69
CA LYS A 33 -6.21 13.67 -5.11
C LYS A 33 -6.93 14.40 -3.98
N GLU A 34 -7.42 13.65 -3.00
CA GLU A 34 -8.18 14.17 -1.86
C GLU A 34 -7.32 14.31 -0.60
N LEU A 35 -6.21 13.57 -0.51
CA LEU A 35 -5.32 13.51 0.65
C LEU A 35 -3.87 13.85 0.29
N GLN A 36 -3.15 14.46 1.22
CA GLN A 36 -1.73 14.80 1.03
C GLN A 36 -0.78 13.59 1.02
N CYS A 37 -1.23 12.41 1.46
CA CYS A 37 -0.39 11.21 1.55
C CYS A 37 -1.25 9.95 1.54
N VAL A 38 -0.83 8.94 0.77
CA VAL A 38 -1.46 7.63 0.70
C VAL A 38 -0.42 6.55 0.95
N MET A 39 -0.73 5.62 1.85
CA MET A 39 0.11 4.46 2.13
C MET A 39 -0.60 3.17 1.72
N VAL A 40 0.03 2.43 0.81
CA VAL A 40 -0.42 1.12 0.35
C VAL A 40 0.37 0.04 1.09
N VAL A 41 -0.31 -0.82 1.83
CA VAL A 41 0.33 -1.90 2.59
C VAL A 41 0.19 -3.22 1.84
N GLY A 42 1.30 -3.92 1.62
CA GLY A 42 1.26 -5.22 0.95
C GLY A 42 2.58 -5.98 0.97
N GLU A 43 2.51 -7.30 0.85
CA GLU A 43 3.71 -8.13 0.82
C GLU A 43 4.34 -8.20 -0.59
N ASP A 44 3.50 -8.16 -1.63
CA ASP A 44 3.90 -8.34 -3.02
C ASP A 44 4.61 -7.12 -3.58
N THR A 45 5.92 -7.23 -3.78
CA THR A 45 6.76 -6.18 -4.38
C THR A 45 6.49 -5.97 -5.87
N LYS A 46 5.79 -6.91 -6.54
CA LYS A 46 5.33 -6.71 -7.91
C LYS A 46 4.32 -5.56 -8.00
N ARG A 47 3.47 -5.38 -6.98
CA ARG A 47 2.51 -4.25 -6.89
C ARG A 47 3.20 -2.90 -6.82
N LEU A 48 4.40 -2.87 -6.25
CA LEU A 48 5.25 -1.70 -6.13
C LEU A 48 5.74 -1.20 -7.48
N VAL A 49 6.15 -2.12 -8.36
CA VAL A 49 6.59 -1.80 -9.73
C VAL A 49 5.44 -1.24 -10.55
N ILE A 50 4.24 -1.83 -10.43
CA ILE A 50 3.06 -1.36 -11.15
C ILE A 50 2.62 0.00 -10.61
N MET A 51 2.68 0.24 -9.30
CA MET A 51 2.44 1.57 -8.73
C MET A 51 3.40 2.63 -9.27
N ALA A 52 4.70 2.38 -9.20
CA ALA A 52 5.70 3.33 -9.69
C ALA A 52 5.56 3.60 -11.20
N ALA A 53 5.21 2.59 -11.99
CA ALA A 53 4.93 2.76 -13.42
C ALA A 53 3.63 3.55 -13.67
N SER A 54 2.64 3.45 -12.77
CA SER A 54 1.35 4.11 -12.91
C SER A 54 1.35 5.56 -12.42
N THR A 55 2.30 5.95 -11.58
CA THR A 55 2.33 7.30 -11.00
C THR A 55 3.72 7.71 -10.53
N ASN A 56 4.09 8.95 -10.84
CA ASN A 56 5.29 9.61 -10.32
C ASN A 56 4.98 10.48 -9.09
N SER A 57 3.83 10.30 -8.44
CA SER A 57 3.48 11.07 -7.25
C SER A 57 4.45 10.74 -6.09
N GLU A 58 4.98 11.77 -5.46
CA GLU A 58 5.81 11.64 -4.25
C GLU A 58 4.96 11.38 -2.99
N ASN A 59 3.64 11.52 -3.10
CA ASN A 59 2.70 11.39 -1.98
C ASN A 59 2.20 9.95 -1.77
N ILE A 60 2.60 9.01 -2.64
CA ILE A 60 2.19 7.61 -2.56
C ILE A 60 3.36 6.75 -2.08
N PHE A 61 3.12 6.04 -0.99
CA PHE A 61 4.09 5.17 -0.34
C PHE A 61 3.60 3.73 -0.33
N PHE A 62 4.52 2.78 -0.42
CA PHE A 62 4.25 1.37 -0.20
C PHE A 62 4.94 0.90 1.07
N LEU A 63 4.19 0.33 1.99
CA LEU A 63 4.72 -0.34 3.16
C LEU A 63 4.70 -1.85 2.91
N LYS A 64 5.88 -2.45 2.91
CA LYS A 64 6.05 -3.89 2.95
C LYS A 64 6.26 -4.31 4.41
N PRO A 65 5.27 -4.99 5.02
CA PRO A 65 5.44 -5.53 6.36
C PRO A 65 6.58 -6.54 6.38
N GLY A 66 7.38 -6.50 7.43
CA GLY A 66 8.44 -7.45 7.70
C GLY A 66 7.89 -8.87 7.87
N LYS A 67 8.69 -9.86 7.46
CA LYS A 67 8.44 -11.25 7.83
C LYS A 67 9.18 -11.56 9.12
N CYS A 68 8.46 -12.05 10.12
CA CYS A 68 9.01 -12.48 11.41
C CYS A 68 9.74 -11.32 12.15
N LYS A 69 11.07 -11.40 12.28
CA LYS A 69 11.92 -10.39 12.94
C LYS A 69 12.48 -9.34 11.97
N ALA A 70 12.12 -9.42 10.69
CA ALA A 70 12.57 -8.44 9.72
C ALA A 70 11.84 -7.10 9.96
N ALA A 71 12.59 -6.01 9.86
CA ALA A 71 12.04 -4.67 9.86
C ALA A 71 11.10 -4.44 8.67
N ASP A 72 10.11 -3.59 8.86
CA ASP A 72 9.26 -3.11 7.77
C ASP A 72 10.10 -2.29 6.77
N ALA A 73 9.71 -2.36 5.50
CA ALA A 73 10.33 -1.60 4.43
C ALA A 73 9.31 -0.65 3.82
N LEU A 74 9.61 0.64 3.81
CA LEU A 74 8.84 1.67 3.15
C LEU A 74 9.49 2.03 1.82
N TYR A 75 8.67 2.17 0.78
CA TYR A 75 9.09 2.53 -0.56
C TYR A 75 8.29 3.74 -1.04
N CYS A 76 8.97 4.72 -1.62
CA CYS A 76 8.31 5.84 -2.30
C CYS A 76 8.05 5.47 -3.77
N SER A 77 6.85 5.67 -4.30
CA SER A 77 6.56 5.29 -5.69
C SER A 77 7.38 6.08 -6.70
N ALA A 78 7.67 7.35 -6.43
CA ALA A 78 8.44 8.21 -7.33
C ALA A 78 9.92 7.80 -7.49
N THR A 79 10.54 7.32 -6.41
CA THR A 79 11.99 7.05 -6.40
C THR A 79 12.35 5.57 -6.31
N LEU A 80 11.37 4.71 -5.99
CA LEU A 80 11.59 3.29 -5.66
C LEU A 80 12.69 3.07 -4.62
N ASN A 81 13.01 4.11 -3.82
CA ASN A 81 14.05 4.02 -2.81
C ASN A 81 13.51 3.30 -1.57
N ILE A 82 14.35 2.49 -0.95
CA ILE A 82 13.99 1.65 0.20
C ILE A 82 14.45 2.35 1.48
N ALA A 83 13.50 2.75 2.31
CA ALA A 83 13.78 3.10 3.70
C ALA A 83 13.41 1.91 4.59
N ARG A 84 14.40 1.37 5.33
CA ARG A 84 14.17 0.33 6.34
C ARG A 84 13.91 1.00 7.67
N PHE A 85 12.75 0.73 8.26
CA PHE A 85 12.37 1.26 9.55
C PHE A 85 12.28 0.13 10.57
N PRO A 86 13.04 0.16 11.67
CA PRO A 86 12.75 -0.67 12.82
C PRO A 86 11.49 -0.09 13.48
N PHE A 87 10.31 -0.52 13.05
CA PHE A 87 9.14 -0.42 13.90
C PHE A 87 9.26 -1.54 14.92
N ASP A 88 9.97 -1.28 16.02
CA ASP A 88 9.83 -2.09 17.21
C ASP A 88 8.39 -1.91 17.71
N VAL A 89 7.55 -2.88 17.41
CA VAL A 89 6.14 -2.94 17.84
C VAL A 89 6.12 -3.06 19.37
N ILE A 90 5.52 -2.06 20.02
CA ILE A 90 5.07 -2.07 21.42
C ILE A 90 3.95 -3.09 21.57
#